data_AF-A0A835LGP3-F1
#
_entry.id   AF-A0A835LGP3-F1
#
_cell.length_a   1.000
_cell.length_b   1.000
_cell.length_c   1.000
_cell.angle_alpha   90.00
_cell.angle_beta   90.00
_cell.angle_gamma   90.00
#
_symmetry.space_group_name_H-M   'P 1'
#
loop_
_entity.id
_entity.type
_entity.pdbx_description
1 polymer ?
#
loop_
_entity_poly.entity_id
_entity_poly.type
_entity_poly.pdbx_seq_one_letter_code
_entity_poly.pdbx_strand_id
1 'polypeptide(L)'
;MRQSLRSANSNLFREYIGAESNSIKFTDVPINPGVEFHFILSFVIDYTTNENSPSPTNGKFNVFWETGHLGPGGPGEVASIKDTTPMSRIIKMYHIDGIDVDYDHFKPDPNTFAECIGRLIVALKKSGTISFASIAPYDDGPIQSHYIFTLRCGGKMAMQ
;
A
#
# COMPACT_ATOMS: atom_id res chain seq x y z
N MET A 1 -5.01 10.26 -31.30
CA MET A 1 -6.12 10.74 -30.46
C MET A 1 -5.81 10.36 -29.02
N ARG A 2 -5.32 11.30 -28.20
CA ARG A 2 -5.03 11.04 -26.77
C ARG A 2 -6.37 11.02 -26.05
N GLN A 3 -6.80 9.87 -25.52
CA GLN A 3 -7.91 9.85 -24.58
C GLN A 3 -7.46 10.61 -23.34
N SER A 4 -8.05 11.79 -23.14
CA SER A 4 -8.08 12.46 -21.85
C SER A 4 -8.81 11.52 -20.89
N LEU A 5 -8.08 10.94 -19.94
CA LEU A 5 -8.66 10.28 -18.78
C LEU A 5 -9.34 11.39 -17.99
N ARG A 6 -10.66 11.53 -18.15
CA ARG A 6 -11.46 12.31 -17.22
C ARG A 6 -11.28 11.68 -15.85
N SER A 7 -10.65 12.41 -14.93
CA SER A 7 -10.86 12.17 -13.50
C SER A 7 -12.36 12.28 -13.29
N ALA A 8 -13.01 11.17 -12.89
CA ALA A 8 -14.32 11.29 -12.30
C ALA A 8 -14.11 12.12 -11.04
N ASN A 9 -14.78 13.26 -10.93
CA ASN A 9 -14.88 14.01 -9.66
C ASN A 9 -15.62 13.13 -8.64
N SER A 10 -14.98 12.05 -8.17
CA SER A 10 -15.36 11.44 -6.91
C SER A 10 -14.95 12.44 -5.83
N ASN A 11 -15.84 12.69 -4.89
CA ASN A 11 -15.46 13.28 -3.61
C ASN A 11 -14.65 12.22 -2.84
N LEU A 12 -13.52 11.77 -3.39
CA LEU A 12 -12.66 10.75 -2.83
C LEU A 12 -11.63 11.44 -1.95
N PHE A 13 -11.59 11.04 -0.68
CA PHE A 13 -10.57 11.47 0.26
C PHE A 13 -9.81 10.24 0.76
N ARG A 14 -8.49 10.36 0.85
CA ARG A 14 -7.61 9.27 1.27
C ARG A 14 -6.66 9.78 2.33
N GLU A 15 -6.52 9.04 3.42
CA GLU A 15 -5.70 9.44 4.56
C GLU A 15 -4.75 8.31 4.95
N TYR A 16 -3.45 8.62 4.99
CA TYR A 16 -2.45 7.71 5.56
C TYR A 16 -2.54 7.67 7.08
N ILE A 17 -2.42 6.49 7.69
CA ILE A 17 -2.45 6.31 9.14
C ILE A 17 -1.53 5.16 9.58
N GLY A 18 -0.93 5.26 10.76
CA GLY A 18 -0.22 4.17 11.45
C GLY A 18 1.30 4.16 11.37
N ALA A 19 1.93 4.99 10.54
CA ALA A 19 3.38 5.05 10.41
C ALA A 19 4.08 5.72 11.62
N GLU A 20 3.40 6.62 12.31
CA GLU A 20 3.91 7.30 13.51
C GLU A 20 3.27 6.73 14.78
N SER A 21 4.09 6.53 15.82
CA SER A 21 3.83 5.50 16.84
C SER A 21 2.83 5.84 17.93
N ASN A 22 2.32 7.06 18.09
CA ASN A 22 1.51 7.35 19.28
C ASN A 22 0.41 8.39 19.05
N SER A 23 -0.83 7.92 18.78
CA SER A 23 -2.07 8.34 19.49
C SER A 23 -3.35 8.26 18.63
N ILE A 24 -3.25 8.18 17.31
CA ILE A 24 -4.40 8.36 16.41
C ILE A 24 -5.06 7.01 16.08
N LYS A 25 -6.33 6.86 16.45
CA LYS A 25 -7.20 5.74 16.06
C LYS A 25 -8.05 6.13 14.85
N PHE A 26 -8.61 5.14 14.15
CA PHE A 26 -9.60 5.39 13.09
C PHE A 26 -10.78 6.27 13.57
N THR A 27 -11.20 6.11 14.83
CA THR A 27 -12.30 6.88 15.44
C THR A 27 -11.97 8.34 15.69
N ASP A 28 -10.69 8.71 15.68
CA ASP A 28 -10.25 10.08 15.98
C ASP A 28 -10.22 10.95 14.72
N VAL A 29 -10.29 10.32 13.53
CA VAL A 29 -10.28 11.02 12.24
C VAL A 29 -11.71 11.46 11.89
N PRO A 30 -11.99 12.76 11.71
CA PRO A 30 -13.32 13.25 11.36
C PRO A 30 -13.65 12.89 9.90
N ILE A 31 -14.68 12.07 9.70
CA ILE A 31 -15.11 11.64 8.37
C ILE A 31 -16.39 12.39 7.96
N ASN A 32 -16.33 13.08 6.82
CA ASN A 32 -17.50 13.69 6.21
C ASN A 32 -18.34 12.60 5.48
N PRO A 33 -19.63 12.41 5.80
CA PRO A 33 -20.44 11.39 5.13
C PRO A 33 -20.70 11.67 3.63
N GLY A 34 -20.40 12.88 3.13
CA GLY A 34 -20.51 13.26 1.73
C GLY A 34 -19.27 12.92 0.87
N VAL A 35 -18.26 12.25 1.45
CA VAL A 35 -17.04 11.82 0.76
C VAL A 35 -16.90 10.30 0.79
N GLU A 36 -16.39 9.73 -0.30
CA GLU A 36 -15.84 8.37 -0.30
C GLU A 36 -14.49 8.42 0.41
N PHE A 37 -14.38 7.80 1.58
CA PHE A 37 -13.22 7.93 2.45
C PHE A 37 -12.44 6.62 2.50
N HIS A 38 -11.16 6.64 2.15
CA HIS A 38 -10.26 5.49 2.25
C HIS A 38 -9.12 5.76 3.23
N PHE A 39 -9.00 4.94 4.26
CA PHE A 39 -7.75 4.87 5.03
C PHE A 39 -6.68 4.11 4.25
N ILE A 40 -5.43 4.55 4.37
CA ILE A 40 -4.25 3.86 3.86
C ILE A 40 -3.36 3.53 5.05
N LEU A 41 -3.29 2.24 5.39
CA LEU A 41 -2.54 1.77 6.54
C LEU A 41 -1.05 1.66 6.18
N SER A 42 -0.22 2.46 6.84
CA SER A 42 1.20 2.63 6.52
C SER A 42 2.10 2.04 7.60
N PHE A 43 2.99 1.09 7.34
CA PHE A 43 3.27 0.44 6.05
C PHE A 43 3.40 -1.09 6.20
N VAL A 44 3.21 -1.81 5.10
CA VAL A 44 3.78 -3.15 4.91
C VAL A 44 5.07 -3.02 4.11
N ILE A 45 6.18 -3.56 4.62
CA ILE A 45 7.50 -3.39 3.99
C ILE A 45 8.18 -4.76 3.87
N ASP A 46 8.81 -5.05 2.73
CA ASP A 46 9.59 -6.27 2.49
C ASP A 46 11.02 -6.17 3.05
N TYR A 47 11.11 -5.78 4.32
CA TYR A 47 12.35 -5.69 5.09
C TYR A 47 12.20 -6.41 6.42
N THR A 48 13.32 -6.89 6.98
CA THR A 48 13.36 -7.47 8.33
C THR A 48 12.96 -6.43 9.38
N THR A 49 12.29 -6.86 10.45
CA THR A 49 11.84 -6.02 11.58
C THR A 49 12.95 -5.65 12.58
N ASN A 50 14.19 -6.14 12.39
CA ASN A 50 15.33 -5.74 13.20
C ASN A 50 15.79 -4.34 12.80
N GLU A 51 15.44 -3.36 13.63
CA GLU A 51 15.76 -1.94 13.41
C GLU A 51 17.28 -1.65 13.39
N ASN A 52 18.10 -2.48 14.05
CA ASN A 52 19.55 -2.28 14.09
C ASN A 52 20.26 -2.73 12.81
N SER A 53 19.64 -3.60 12.02
CA SER A 53 20.24 -4.17 10.81
C SER A 53 19.16 -4.57 9.81
N PRO A 54 18.38 -3.61 9.27
CA PRO A 54 17.32 -3.91 8.34
C PRO A 54 17.89 -4.44 7.02
N SER A 55 17.31 -5.50 6.50
CA SER A 55 17.69 -6.12 5.23
C SER A 55 16.47 -6.48 4.39
N PRO A 56 16.56 -6.36 3.05
CA PRO A 56 15.46 -6.70 2.17
C PRO A 56 15.18 -8.20 2.21
N THR A 57 13.90 -8.56 2.16
CA THR A 57 13.43 -9.95 2.28
C THR A 57 12.90 -10.52 0.96
N ASN A 58 13.00 -9.76 -0.14
CA ASN A 58 12.59 -10.14 -1.48
C ASN A 58 11.07 -10.45 -1.56
N GLY A 59 10.24 -9.44 -1.32
CA GLY A 59 8.77 -9.55 -1.42
C GLY A 59 8.08 -10.27 -0.26
N LYS A 60 8.81 -10.46 0.85
CA LYS A 60 8.32 -11.06 2.10
C LYS A 60 7.94 -9.93 3.07
N PHE A 61 6.71 -9.47 2.97
CA PHE A 61 6.22 -8.28 3.69
C PHE A 61 6.05 -8.53 5.19
N ASN A 62 6.46 -7.54 5.98
CA ASN A 62 6.19 -7.43 7.42
C ASN A 62 5.38 -6.17 7.69
N VAL A 63 4.64 -6.18 8.79
CA VAL A 63 3.83 -5.04 9.26
C VAL A 63 4.72 -4.08 10.07
N PHE A 64 4.67 -2.78 9.73
CA PHE A 64 5.42 -1.72 10.42
C PHE A 64 4.53 -0.65 11.06
N TRP A 65 3.20 -0.69 10.90
CA TRP A 65 2.30 0.20 11.65
C TRP A 65 2.11 -0.25 13.10
N GLU A 66 1.62 0.64 13.95
CA GLU A 66 1.28 0.31 15.34
C GLU A 66 0.06 -0.63 15.44
N THR A 67 0.28 -1.75 16.11
CA THR A 67 -0.64 -2.88 16.08
C THR A 67 -1.59 -2.96 17.27
N GLY A 68 -1.24 -2.28 18.38
CA GLY A 68 -2.03 -2.28 19.60
C GLY A 68 -3.39 -1.59 19.47
N HIS A 69 -3.58 -0.73 18.47
CA HIS A 69 -4.83 0.02 18.28
C HIS A 69 -5.34 0.13 16.84
N LEU A 70 -4.56 -0.28 15.83
CA LEU A 70 -4.98 -0.33 14.41
C LEU A 70 -5.16 -1.76 13.88
N GLY A 71 -5.03 -2.77 14.75
CA GLY A 71 -5.21 -4.18 14.40
C GLY A 71 -6.64 -4.71 14.58
N PRO A 72 -7.05 -5.72 13.78
CA PRO A 72 -8.22 -6.51 14.10
C PRO A 72 -8.00 -7.21 15.45
N GLY A 73 -9.00 -7.17 16.34
CA GLY A 73 -9.01 -8.01 17.55
C GLY A 73 -8.07 -7.64 18.70
N GLY A 74 -7.29 -6.55 18.60
CA GLY A 74 -6.38 -6.11 19.67
C GLY A 74 -5.01 -6.84 19.67
N PRO A 75 -4.15 -6.60 20.69
CA PRO A 75 -2.74 -6.97 20.65
C PRO A 75 -2.45 -8.48 20.49
N GLY A 76 -3.42 -9.36 20.76
CA GLY A 76 -3.29 -10.81 20.70
C GLY A 76 -3.26 -11.39 19.29
N GLU A 77 -4.06 -10.88 18.33
CA GLU A 77 -4.05 -11.36 16.94
C GLU A 77 -2.84 -10.86 16.17
N VAL A 78 -2.32 -9.68 16.56
CA VAL A 78 -1.21 -9.07 15.84
C VAL A 78 0.17 -9.59 16.26
N ALA A 79 0.32 -10.09 17.50
CA ALA A 79 1.56 -10.75 17.93
C ALA A 79 1.92 -11.96 17.02
N SER A 80 0.91 -12.62 16.44
CA SER A 80 1.06 -13.72 15.45
C SER A 80 1.49 -13.28 14.04
N ILE A 81 1.65 -11.97 13.79
CA ILE A 81 2.03 -11.38 12.49
C ILE A 81 3.52 -11.01 12.46
N LYS A 82 4.25 -11.23 13.56
CA LYS A 82 5.70 -10.94 13.65
C LYS A 82 6.58 -11.88 12.80
N ASP A 83 5.99 -12.90 12.18
CA ASP A 83 6.65 -13.77 11.21
C ASP A 83 6.28 -13.40 9.77
N THR A 84 7.25 -13.57 8.87
CA THR A 84 7.09 -13.46 7.40
C THR A 84 5.72 -13.98 6.92
N THR A 85 4.83 -13.08 6.49
CA THR A 85 3.52 -13.47 5.96
C THR A 85 3.40 -13.13 4.47
N PRO A 86 2.81 -14.01 3.64
CA PRO A 86 2.39 -13.62 2.30
C PRO A 86 1.46 -12.40 2.39
N MET A 87 1.62 -11.41 1.51
CA MET A 87 0.78 -10.20 1.52
C MET A 87 -0.72 -10.51 1.50
N SER A 88 -1.14 -11.59 0.83
CA SER A 88 -2.54 -12.05 0.82
C SER A 88 -3.08 -12.43 2.21
N ARG A 89 -2.21 -12.88 3.14
CA ARG A 89 -2.58 -13.16 4.53
C ARG A 89 -2.81 -11.86 5.30
N ILE A 90 -1.93 -10.86 5.12
CA ILE A 90 -2.11 -9.53 5.73
C ILE A 90 -3.42 -8.92 5.25
N ILE A 91 -3.67 -8.93 3.94
CA ILE A 91 -4.89 -8.38 3.33
C ILE A 91 -6.15 -9.01 3.94
N LYS A 92 -6.18 -10.35 4.08
CA LYS A 92 -7.32 -11.06 4.66
C LYS A 92 -7.51 -10.78 6.14
N MET A 93 -6.42 -10.73 6.92
CA MET A 93 -6.48 -10.51 8.37
C MET A 93 -7.01 -9.12 8.69
N TYR A 94 -6.53 -8.09 7.98
CA TYR A 94 -6.89 -6.70 8.23
C TYR A 94 -8.11 -6.23 7.42
N HIS A 95 -8.78 -7.13 6.69
CA HIS A 95 -9.90 -6.79 5.81
C HIS A 95 -9.58 -5.64 4.84
N ILE A 96 -8.40 -5.68 4.23
CA ILE A 96 -7.90 -4.63 3.34
C ILE A 96 -8.56 -4.76 1.95
N ASP A 97 -9.15 -3.68 1.46
CA ASP A 97 -9.83 -3.65 0.16
C ASP A 97 -8.89 -3.38 -1.03
N GLY A 98 -7.70 -2.83 -0.79
CA GLY A 98 -6.73 -2.54 -1.84
C GLY A 98 -5.35 -2.14 -1.34
N ILE A 99 -4.41 -2.02 -2.27
CA ILE A 99 -3.02 -1.68 -1.96
C ILE A 99 -2.62 -0.32 -2.52
N ASP A 100 -1.71 0.35 -1.84
CA ASP A 100 -1.02 1.53 -2.31
C ASP A 100 0.47 1.25 -2.44
N VAL A 101 1.09 1.71 -3.53
CA VAL A 101 2.52 1.50 -3.80
C VAL A 101 3.26 2.81 -3.59
N ASP A 102 4.07 2.85 -2.54
CA ASP A 102 4.78 4.04 -2.05
C ASP A 102 6.25 3.68 -1.73
N TYR A 103 7.05 3.44 -2.79
CA TYR A 103 8.49 3.21 -2.71
C TYR A 103 9.23 4.48 -3.14
N ASP A 104 10.07 5.02 -2.28
CA ASP A 104 10.87 6.22 -2.59
C ASP A 104 12.33 5.92 -2.96
N HIS A 105 12.82 4.72 -2.61
CA HIS A 105 14.21 4.33 -2.82
C HIS A 105 14.29 3.07 -3.68
N PHE A 106 14.78 3.23 -4.90
CA PHE A 106 14.85 2.16 -5.88
C PHE A 106 16.27 1.62 -5.99
N LYS A 107 16.44 0.33 -5.65
CA LYS A 107 17.59 -0.48 -6.07
C LYS A 107 17.44 -1.07 -7.47
N PRO A 108 16.27 -1.61 -7.88
CA PRO A 108 16.10 -2.14 -9.23
C PRO A 108 15.93 -1.01 -10.24
N ASP A 109 16.13 -1.32 -11.53
CA ASP A 109 15.84 -0.40 -12.62
C ASP A 109 14.32 -0.24 -12.84
N PRO A 110 13.87 0.82 -13.55
CA PRO A 110 12.46 1.10 -13.80
C PRO A 110 11.66 -0.06 -14.39
N ASN A 111 12.24 -0.86 -15.29
CA ASN A 111 11.53 -1.97 -15.92
C ASN A 111 11.32 -3.11 -14.92
N THR A 112 12.38 -3.47 -14.19
CA THR A 112 12.30 -4.51 -13.16
C THR A 112 11.28 -4.14 -12.08
N PHE A 113 11.33 -2.90 -11.57
CA PHE A 113 10.36 -2.41 -10.59
C PHE A 113 8.92 -2.56 -11.10
N ALA A 114 8.66 -2.03 -12.30
CA ALA A 114 7.32 -2.01 -12.86
C ALA A 114 6.81 -3.40 -13.26
N GLU A 115 7.68 -4.31 -13.69
CA GLU A 115 7.31 -5.71 -13.94
C GLU A 115 6.92 -6.42 -12.65
N CYS A 116 7.74 -6.26 -11.59
CA CYS A 116 7.47 -6.84 -10.27
C CYS A 116 6.15 -6.34 -9.68
N ILE A 117 5.97 -5.03 -9.58
CA ILE A 117 4.76 -4.41 -9.02
C ILE A 117 3.55 -4.66 -9.91
N GLY A 118 3.71 -4.54 -11.24
CA GLY A 118 2.63 -4.77 -12.19
C GLY A 118 2.07 -6.19 -12.11
N ARG A 119 2.94 -7.22 -12.09
CA ARG A 119 2.52 -8.62 -11.94
C ARG A 119 1.83 -8.87 -10.60
N LEU A 120 2.34 -8.27 -9.53
CA LEU A 120 1.76 -8.38 -8.20
C LEU A 120 0.31 -7.89 -8.17
N ILE A 121 0.07 -6.66 -8.64
CA ILE A 121 -1.26 -6.04 -8.70
C ILE A 121 -2.22 -6.88 -9.55
N VAL A 122 -1.76 -7.34 -10.73
CA VAL A 122 -2.58 -8.18 -11.60
C VAL A 122 -2.96 -9.50 -10.92
N ALA A 123 -2.04 -10.16 -10.23
CA ALA A 123 -2.32 -11.40 -9.51
C ALA A 123 -3.32 -11.19 -8.37
N LEU A 124 -3.17 -10.13 -7.58
CA LEU A 124 -4.10 -9.81 -6.48
C LEU A 124 -5.51 -9.49 -6.99
N LYS A 125 -5.62 -8.67 -8.05
CA LYS A 125 -6.93 -8.34 -8.65
C LYS A 125 -7.60 -9.57 -9.25
N LYS A 126 -6.84 -10.39 -10.01
CA LYS A 126 -7.37 -11.61 -10.62
C LYS A 126 -7.84 -12.65 -9.61
N SER A 127 -7.18 -12.73 -8.45
CA SER A 127 -7.59 -13.63 -7.37
C SER A 127 -8.77 -13.09 -6.55
N GLY A 128 -9.22 -11.86 -6.77
CA GLY A 128 -10.24 -11.20 -5.95
C GLY A 128 -9.74 -10.85 -4.55
N THR A 129 -8.41 -10.86 -4.32
CA THR A 129 -7.82 -10.50 -3.02
C THR A 129 -7.93 -9.00 -2.76
N ILE A 130 -7.90 -8.18 -3.82
CA ILE A 130 -8.09 -6.73 -3.74
C ILE A 130 -9.04 -6.24 -4.83
N SER A 131 -9.71 -5.13 -4.56
CA SER A 131 -10.59 -4.42 -5.49
C SER A 131 -9.89 -3.23 -6.17
N PHE A 132 -9.04 -2.51 -5.43
CA PHE A 132 -8.34 -1.32 -5.93
C PHE A 132 -6.83 -1.40 -5.72
N ALA A 133 -6.11 -0.63 -6.53
CA ALA A 133 -4.68 -0.41 -6.37
C ALA A 133 -4.37 1.05 -6.75
N SER A 134 -3.49 1.68 -5.99
CA SER A 134 -2.99 3.03 -6.25
C SER A 134 -1.48 3.12 -6.18
N ILE A 135 -0.96 4.23 -6.66
CA ILE A 135 0.45 4.60 -6.60
C ILE A 135 0.60 6.00 -6.01
N ALA A 136 1.68 6.23 -5.27
CA ALA A 136 2.03 7.53 -4.70
C ALA A 136 3.38 8.02 -5.30
N PRO A 137 3.41 8.45 -6.57
CA PRO A 137 4.64 8.99 -7.15
C PRO A 137 4.97 10.35 -6.55
N TYR A 138 6.23 10.58 -6.22
CA TYR A 138 6.75 11.91 -5.89
C TYR A 138 7.32 12.62 -7.14
N ASP A 139 7.25 13.95 -7.16
CA ASP A 139 7.73 14.82 -8.26
C ASP A 139 9.28 14.95 -8.26
N ASP A 140 9.96 13.81 -8.37
CA ASP A 140 11.40 13.72 -8.68
C ASP A 140 11.61 12.80 -9.89
N GLY A 141 12.50 13.20 -10.80
CA GLY A 141 12.69 12.58 -12.12
C GLY A 141 12.96 11.06 -12.08
N PRO A 142 13.86 10.55 -11.22
CA PRO A 142 14.10 9.12 -11.07
C PRO A 142 12.87 8.36 -10.57
N ILE A 143 12.14 8.90 -9.59
CA ILE A 143 10.95 8.29 -8.98
C ILE A 143 9.82 8.19 -10.03
N GLN A 144 9.58 9.29 -10.75
CA GLN A 144 8.54 9.36 -11.76
C GLN A 144 8.72 8.31 -12.88
N SER A 145 9.97 8.03 -13.28
CA SER A 145 10.25 7.04 -14.34
C SER A 145 9.86 5.59 -13.95
N HIS A 146 10.04 5.21 -12.69
CA HIS A 146 9.65 3.89 -12.17
C HIS A 146 8.12 3.73 -12.12
N TYR A 147 7.41 4.77 -11.69
CA TYR A 147 5.94 4.74 -11.59
C TYR A 147 5.24 4.85 -12.95
N ILE A 148 5.75 5.65 -13.89
CA ILE A 148 5.20 5.74 -15.26
C ILE A 148 5.20 4.38 -15.96
N PHE A 149 6.26 3.59 -15.79
CA PHE A 149 6.32 2.26 -16.40
C PHE A 149 5.35 1.29 -15.73
N THR A 150 5.17 1.41 -14.41
CA THR A 150 4.21 0.61 -13.65
C THR A 150 2.78 0.79 -14.17
N LEU A 151 2.36 2.02 -14.47
CA LEU A 151 1.06 2.33 -15.09
C LEU A 151 0.84 1.63 -16.44
N ARG A 152 1.91 1.34 -17.19
CA ARG A 152 1.83 0.64 -18.47
C ARG A 152 1.68 -0.87 -18.32
N CYS A 153 2.18 -1.44 -17.22
CA CYS A 153 2.23 -2.89 -17.00
C CYS A 153 1.15 -3.43 -16.04
N GLY A 154 0.68 -2.62 -15.08
CA GLY A 154 -0.13 -3.07 -13.94
C GLY A 154 -1.67 -2.96 -14.08
N GLY A 155 -2.18 -2.53 -15.24
CA GLY A 155 -3.60 -2.26 -15.44
C GLY A 155 -4.05 -0.92 -14.84
N LYS A 156 -5.38 -0.67 -14.80
CA LYS A 156 -5.92 0.59 -14.27
C LYS A 156 -5.56 0.75 -12.78
N MET A 157 -4.72 1.73 -12.46
CA MET A 157 -4.37 2.15 -11.10
C MET A 157 -4.78 3.62 -10.93
N ALA A 158 -5.17 3.99 -9.71
CA ALA A 158 -5.37 5.39 -9.36
C ALA A 158 -4.04 6.02 -8.93
N MET A 159 -3.83 7.29 -9.26
CA MET A 159 -2.81 8.11 -8.61
C MET A 159 -3.41 8.66 -7.31
N GLN A 160 -2.63 8.75 -6.24
CA GLN A 160 -3.00 9.58 -5.11
C GLN A 160 -3.02 11.06 -5.46
#